data_AF-A0A535XMI0-F1
#
_entry.id   AF-A0A535XMI0-F1
#
_cell.length_a   1.000
_cell.length_b   1.000
_cell.length_c   1.000
_cell.angle_alpha   90.00
_cell.angle_beta   90.00
_cell.angle_gamma   90.00
#
_symmetry.space_group_name_H-M   'P 1'
#
loop_
_entity.id
_entity.type
_entity.pdbx_description
1 polymer ?
#
loop_
_entity_poly.entity_id
_entity_poly.type
_entity_poly.pdbx_seq_one_letter_code
_entity_poly.pdbx_strand_id
1 'polypeptide(L)'
;MIRLLRSNLAPYRRQVAIVTALLLLQSVANLYLPNLNADIINNGVAKGDTDYIWRTGAVMLGLTLLLGLFAIVAVYYASETSMSVGRDVRAAVFERVQSFSAREMNRFGTASLITRNTNDVQQVQLFLQIALTIL
;
A
#
# COMPACT_ATOMS: atom_id res chain seq x y z
N MET A 1 -3.97 17.27 -9.89
CA MET A 1 -3.81 16.09 -9.00
C MET A 1 -2.37 15.81 -8.59
N ILE A 2 -1.41 15.64 -9.51
CA ILE A 2 -0.02 15.26 -9.18
C ILE A 2 0.67 16.26 -8.22
N ARG A 3 0.38 17.56 -8.34
CA ARG A 3 0.92 18.60 -7.43
C ARG A 3 0.37 18.48 -5.98
N LEU A 4 -0.91 18.14 -5.83
CA LEU A 4 -1.56 17.90 -4.54
C LEU A 4 -1.02 16.64 -3.87
N LEU A 5 -0.80 15.57 -4.65
CA LEU A 5 -0.17 14.36 -4.14
C LEU A 5 1.28 14.61 -3.74
N ARG A 6 2.08 15.27 -4.58
CA ARG A 6 3.49 15.56 -4.26
C ARG A 6 3.67 16.46 -3.03
N SER A 7 2.81 17.46 -2.82
CA SER A 7 2.92 18.33 -1.63
C SER A 7 2.52 17.61 -0.34
N ASN A 8 1.46 16.79 -0.39
CA ASN A 8 0.95 16.10 0.80
C ASN A 8 1.67 14.76 1.09
N LEU A 9 2.34 14.15 0.11
CA LEU A 9 3.18 12.95 0.32
C LEU A 9 4.62 13.29 0.74
N ALA A 10 5.09 14.53 0.53
CA ALA A 10 6.45 14.92 0.88
C ALA A 10 6.82 14.71 2.37
N PRO A 11 5.91 14.90 3.34
CA PRO A 11 6.16 14.56 4.74
C PRO A 11 6.28 13.06 5.01
N TYR A 12 5.64 12.21 4.20
CA TYR A 12 5.55 10.76 4.41
C TYR A 12 6.51 9.93 3.55
N ARG A 13 7.57 10.56 3.00
CA ARG A 13 8.52 9.89 2.08
C ARG A 13 9.24 8.70 2.70
N ARG A 14 9.47 8.73 4.02
CA ARG A 14 10.11 7.63 4.74
C ARG A 14 9.21 6.40 4.78
N GLN A 15 7.94 6.57 5.10
CA GLN A 15 6.94 5.48 5.11
C GLN A 15 6.82 4.88 3.70
N VAL A 16 6.70 5.72 2.67
CA VAL A 16 6.64 5.26 1.28
C VAL A 16 7.88 4.44 0.91
N ALA A 17 9.08 4.91 1.25
CA ALA A 17 10.31 4.17 0.97
C ALA A 17 10.36 2.80 1.67
N ILE A 18 9.89 2.71 2.92
CA ILE A 18 9.80 1.45 3.67
C ILE A 18 8.85 0.48 2.98
N VAL A 19 7.64 0.95 2.63
CA VAL A 19 6.64 0.14 1.93
C VAL A 19 7.19 -0.38 0.60
N THR A 20 7.79 0.49 -0.22
CA THR A 20 8.39 0.09 -1.50
C THR A 20 9.50 -0.95 -1.31
N ALA A 21 10.38 -0.77 -0.32
CA ALA A 21 11.45 -1.75 -0.05
C ALA A 21 10.88 -3.12 0.37
N LEU A 22 9.85 -3.14 1.21
CA LEU A 22 9.18 -4.37 1.63
C LEU A 22 8.47 -5.07 0.47
N LEU A 23 7.82 -4.32 -0.43
CA LEU A 23 7.18 -4.86 -1.62
C LEU A 23 8.21 -5.49 -2.56
N LEU A 24 9.34 -4.82 -2.82
CA LEU A 24 10.41 -5.36 -3.64
C LEU A 24 10.97 -6.67 -3.07
N LEU A 25 11.22 -6.72 -1.76
CA LEU A 25 11.66 -7.94 -1.08
C LEU A 25 10.62 -9.06 -1.22
N GLN A 26 9.33 -8.75 -1.06
CA GLN A 26 8.26 -9.72 -1.26
C GLN A 26 8.20 -10.23 -2.71
N SER A 27 8.33 -9.37 -3.71
CA SER A 27 8.31 -9.77 -5.12
C SER A 27 9.45 -10.73 -5.45
N VAL A 28 10.66 -10.46 -4.96
CA VAL A 28 11.81 -11.34 -5.14
C VAL A 28 11.60 -12.70 -4.46
N ALA A 29 11.12 -12.71 -3.22
CA ALA A 29 10.88 -13.95 -2.48
C ALA A 29 9.72 -14.78 -3.07
N ASN A 30 8.66 -14.13 -3.59
CA ASN A 30 7.59 -14.82 -4.33
C ASN A 30 8.12 -15.50 -5.60
N LEU A 31 9.08 -14.89 -6.29
CA LEU A 31 9.70 -15.48 -7.47
C LEU A 31 10.65 -16.64 -7.13
N TYR A 32 11.10 -16.73 -5.88
CA TYR A 32 11.96 -17.82 -5.41
C TYR A 32 11.18 -19.09 -5.03
N LEU A 33 9.91 -18.96 -4.62
CA LEU A 33 9.04 -20.10 -4.27
C LEU A 33 8.89 -21.15 -5.40
N PRO A 34 8.73 -20.77 -6.69
CA PRO A 34 8.74 -21.71 -7.80
C PRO A 34 10.02 -22.53 -7.92
N ASN A 35 11.19 -21.94 -7.62
CA ASN A 35 12.47 -22.67 -7.65
C ASN A 35 12.51 -23.74 -6.55
N LEU A 36 12.10 -23.39 -5.33
CA LEU A 36 11.96 -24.35 -4.23
C LEU A 36 10.99 -25.49 -4.58
N ASN A 37 9.88 -25.18 -5.25
CA ASN A 37 8.93 -26.18 -5.74
C ASN A 37 9.56 -27.11 -6.79
N ALA A 38 10.33 -26.57 -7.73
CA ALA A 38 11.05 -27.38 -8.71
C ALA A 38 12.09 -28.29 -8.05
N ASP A 39 12.79 -27.78 -7.03
CA ASP A 39 13.78 -28.55 -6.28
C ASP A 39 13.13 -29.70 -5.49
N ILE A 40 11.95 -29.48 -4.89
CA ILE A 40 11.17 -30.55 -4.25
C ILE A 40 10.85 -31.67 -5.24
N ILE A 41 10.44 -31.32 -6.46
CA ILE A 41 10.09 -32.32 -7.49
C ILE A 41 11.34 -33.07 -7.96
N ASN A 42 12.41 -32.36 -8.32
CA ASN A 42 13.59 -32.94 -8.95
C ASN A 42 14.50 -33.69 -7.98
N ASN A 43 14.67 -33.18 -6.76
CA ASN A 43 15.61 -33.73 -5.78
C ASN A 43 14.92 -34.50 -4.66
N GLY A 44 13.67 -34.19 -4.35
CA GLY A 44 12.87 -34.95 -3.39
C GLY A 44 12.10 -36.08 -4.07
N VAL A 45 11.04 -35.73 -4.80
CA VAL A 45 10.05 -36.68 -5.33
C VAL A 45 10.67 -37.66 -6.32
N ALA A 46 11.42 -37.17 -7.32
CA ALA A 46 12.02 -38.02 -8.34
C ALA A 46 13.08 -38.99 -7.79
N LYS A 47 13.71 -38.67 -6.65
CA LYS A 47 14.73 -39.50 -6.00
C LYS A 47 14.20 -40.31 -4.81
N GLY A 48 12.94 -40.10 -4.42
CA GLY A 48 12.34 -40.72 -3.24
C GLY A 48 12.91 -40.22 -1.90
N ASP A 49 13.57 -39.06 -1.89
CA ASP A 49 14.18 -38.49 -0.68
C ASP A 49 13.15 -37.68 0.11
N THR A 50 12.52 -38.33 1.09
CA THR A 50 11.52 -37.71 1.97
C THR A 50 12.11 -36.67 2.91
N ASP A 51 13.37 -36.83 3.33
CA ASP A 51 14.04 -35.89 4.23
C ASP A 51 14.30 -34.56 3.52
N TYR A 52 14.68 -34.60 2.24
CA TYR A 52 14.82 -33.41 1.41
C TYR A 52 13.49 -32.66 1.25
N ILE A 53 12.39 -33.40 1.05
CA ILE A 53 11.04 -32.82 0.94
C ILE A 53 10.67 -32.09 2.23
N TRP A 54 10.85 -32.71 3.40
CA TRP A 54 10.53 -32.10 4.69
C TRP A 54 11.38 -30.86 4.98
N ARG A 55 12.69 -30.91 4.72
CA ARG A 55 13.59 -29.77 4.92
C ARG A 55 13.21 -28.61 4.01
N THR A 56 12.99 -28.87 2.73
CA THR A 56 12.64 -27.83 1.75
C THR A 56 11.26 -27.25 2.03
N GLY A 57 10.29 -28.09 2.39
CA GLY A 57 8.95 -27.65 2.82
C GLY A 57 8.99 -26.77 4.07
N ALA A 58 9.84 -27.08 5.05
CA ALA A 58 10.03 -26.22 6.23
C ALA A 58 10.61 -24.85 5.86
N VAL A 59 11.57 -24.80 4.92
CA VAL A 59 12.11 -23.54 4.38
C VAL A 59 11.02 -22.73 3.67
N MET A 60 10.18 -23.37 2.85
CA MET A 60 9.06 -22.70 2.17
C MET A 60 8.06 -22.12 3.18
N LEU A 61 7.76 -22.86 4.26
CA LEU A 61 6.87 -22.40 5.31
C LEU A 61 7.45 -21.18 6.04
N GLY A 62 8.74 -21.22 6.40
CA GLY A 62 9.43 -20.06 6.99
C GLY A 62 9.43 -18.83 6.08
N LEU A 63 9.71 -19.01 4.79
CA LEU A 63 9.71 -17.95 3.80
C LEU A 63 8.30 -17.36 3.62
N THR A 64 7.27 -18.19 3.61
CA THR A 64 5.87 -17.74 3.51
C THR A 64 5.43 -16.94 4.73
N LEU A 65 5.83 -17.35 5.93
CA LEU A 65 5.56 -16.59 7.16
C LEU A 65 6.26 -15.23 7.14
N LEU A 66 7.51 -15.18 6.66
CA LEU A 66 8.26 -13.94 6.50
C LEU A 66 7.60 -12.99 5.49
N LEU A 67 7.16 -13.52 4.35
CA LEU A 67 6.38 -12.78 3.36
C LEU A 67 5.10 -12.19 3.99
N GLY A 68 4.38 -12.99 4.79
CA GLY A 68 3.20 -12.53 5.50
C GLY A 68 3.49 -11.38 6.47
N LEU A 69 4.60 -11.45 7.21
CA LEU A 69 5.05 -10.36 8.08
C LEU A 69 5.34 -9.09 7.27
N PHE A 70 6.06 -9.20 6.16
CA PHE A 70 6.32 -8.05 5.28
C PHE A 70 5.04 -7.44 4.72
N ALA A 71 4.06 -8.27 4.34
CA ALA A 71 2.75 -7.81 3.88
C ALA A 71 2.02 -7.00 4.96
N ILE A 72 1.97 -7.52 6.19
CA ILE A 72 1.32 -6.83 7.32
C ILE A 72 1.97 -5.47 7.57
N VAL A 73 3.31 -5.42 7.62
CA VAL A 73 4.04 -4.17 7.86
C VAL A 73 3.84 -3.17 6.72
N ALA A 74 3.88 -3.63 5.47
CA ALA A 74 3.63 -2.78 4.31
C ALA A 74 2.21 -2.18 4.32
N VAL A 75 1.20 -3.01 4.60
CA VAL A 75 -0.21 -2.57 4.69
C VAL A 75 -0.41 -1.60 5.84
N TYR A 76 0.24 -1.82 6.99
CA TYR A 76 0.20 -0.91 8.13
C TYR A 76 0.68 0.50 7.75
N TYR A 77 1.90 0.61 7.19
CA TYR A 77 2.45 1.90 6.79
C TYR A 77 1.70 2.54 5.62
N ALA A 78 1.17 1.74 4.69
CA ALA A 78 0.33 2.24 3.61
C ALA A 78 -0.98 2.85 4.15
N SER A 79 -1.61 2.19 5.12
CA SER A 79 -2.83 2.67 5.80
C SER A 79 -2.57 3.94 6.60
N GLU A 80 -1.50 3.97 7.39
CA GLU A 80 -1.13 5.16 8.16
C GLU A 80 -0.88 6.37 7.23
N THR A 81 -0.17 6.14 6.13
CA THR A 81 0.16 7.18 5.14
C THR A 81 -1.09 7.67 4.40
N SER A 82 -1.93 6.77 3.91
CA SER A 82 -3.15 7.11 3.16
C SER A 82 -4.15 7.88 4.03
N MET A 83 -4.34 7.45 5.28
CA MET A 83 -5.20 8.09 6.28
C MET A 83 -4.68 9.48 6.65
N SER A 84 -3.37 9.64 6.83
CA SER A 84 -2.77 10.92 7.20
C SER A 84 -2.84 11.93 6.05
N VAL A 85 -2.56 11.51 4.82
CA VAL A 85 -2.76 12.36 3.64
C VAL A 85 -4.24 12.74 3.47
N GLY A 86 -5.17 11.80 3.68
CA GLY A 86 -6.60 12.08 3.64
C GLY A 86 -7.01 13.14 4.67
N ARG A 87 -6.46 13.09 5.88
CA ARG A 87 -6.66 14.10 6.94
C ARG A 87 -6.17 15.49 6.49
N ASP A 88 -4.95 15.56 5.96
CA ASP A 88 -4.31 16.81 5.56
C ASP A 88 -5.06 17.47 4.39
N VAL A 89 -5.46 16.67 3.40
CA VAL A 89 -6.27 17.14 2.27
C VAL A 89 -7.65 17.62 2.74
N ARG A 90 -8.31 16.90 3.65
CA ARG A 90 -9.61 17.30 4.19
C ARG A 90 -9.52 18.65 4.91
N ALA A 91 -8.49 18.83 5.74
CA ALA A 91 -8.24 20.07 6.45
C ALA A 91 -8.00 21.24 5.49
N ALA A 92 -7.14 21.06 4.49
CA ALA A 92 -6.85 22.09 3.49
C ALA A 92 -8.09 22.48 2.66
N VAL A 93 -8.93 21.51 2.28
CA VAL A 93 -10.18 21.79 1.57
C VAL A 93 -11.16 22.55 2.49
N PHE A 94 -11.27 22.16 3.75
CA PHE A 94 -12.17 22.80 4.70
C PHE A 94 -11.76 24.26 5.00
N GLU A 95 -10.47 24.51 5.22
CA GLU A 95 -9.92 25.85 5.37
C GLU A 95 -10.19 26.71 4.12
N ARG A 96 -10.01 26.13 2.93
CA ARG A 96 -10.27 26.86 1.69
C ARG A 96 -11.75 27.21 1.53
N VAL A 97 -12.66 26.31 1.88
CA VAL A 97 -14.12 26.57 1.83
C VAL A 97 -14.52 27.68 2.81
N GLN A 98 -13.92 27.75 4.00
CA GLN A 98 -14.19 28.84 4.95
C GLN A 98 -13.73 30.22 4.43
N SER A 99 -12.72 30.26 3.57
CA SER A 99 -12.24 31.50 2.95
C SER A 99 -13.09 32.01 1.78
N PHE A 100 -14.14 31.30 1.36
CA PHE A 100 -14.96 31.67 0.22
C PHE A 100 -15.96 32.79 0.55
N SER A 101 -16.10 33.72 -0.39
CA SER A 101 -17.17 34.72 -0.39
C SER A 101 -18.53 34.08 -0.68
N ALA A 102 -19.62 34.77 -0.35
CA ALA A 102 -20.99 34.33 -0.68
C ALA A 102 -21.20 34.12 -2.19
N ARG A 103 -20.48 34.86 -3.05
CA ARG A 103 -20.52 34.68 -4.51
C ARG A 103 -19.86 33.37 -4.94
N GLU A 104 -18.72 33.02 -4.34
CA GLU A 104 -18.03 31.75 -4.60
C GLU A 104 -18.81 30.56 -4.06
N MET A 105 -19.39 30.70 -2.86
CA MET A 105 -20.27 29.71 -2.26
C MET A 105 -21.47 29.38 -3.16
N ASN A 106 -22.12 30.42 -3.72
CA ASN A 106 -23.22 30.23 -4.68
C ASN A 106 -22.76 29.65 -6.03
N ARG A 107 -21.56 30.00 -6.51
CA ARG A 107 -21.01 29.46 -7.76
C ARG A 107 -20.71 27.97 -7.67
N PHE A 108 -20.11 27.51 -6.57
CA PHE A 108 -19.78 26.10 -6.40
C PHE A 108 -20.97 25.29 -5.88
N GLY A 109 -21.83 25.90 -5.09
CA GLY A 109 -22.95 25.25 -4.42
C GLY A 109 -22.49 24.46 -3.19
N THR A 110 -23.16 24.69 -2.05
CA THR A 110 -22.84 24.05 -0.77
C THR A 110 -22.80 22.52 -0.88
N ALA A 111 -23.74 21.91 -1.61
CA ALA A 111 -23.78 20.46 -1.81
C ALA A 111 -22.52 19.93 -2.53
N SER A 112 -22.01 20.64 -3.54
CA SER A 112 -20.77 20.24 -4.23
C SER A 112 -19.54 20.38 -3.33
N LEU A 113 -19.49 21.41 -2.49
CA LEU A 113 -18.38 21.59 -1.56
C LEU A 113 -18.36 20.50 -0.48
N ILE A 114 -19.54 20.04 -0.04
CA ILE A 114 -19.67 18.88 0.87
C ILE A 114 -19.12 17.62 0.19
N THR A 115 -19.57 17.29 -1.02
CA THR A 115 -19.11 16.07 -1.72
C THR A 115 -17.61 16.12 -2.05
N ARG A 116 -17.05 17.29 -2.35
CA ARG A 116 -15.60 17.48 -2.53
C ARG A 116 -14.79 17.28 -1.24
N ASN A 117 -15.35 17.64 -0.08
CA ASN A 117 -14.66 17.45 1.20
C ASN A 117 -14.75 15.99 1.70
N THR A 118 -15.80 15.27 1.31
CA THR A 118 -16.03 13.88 1.73
C THR A 118 -15.59 12.87 0.67
N ASN A 119 -16.37 12.75 -0.41
CA ASN A 119 -16.20 11.71 -1.43
C ASN A 119 -14.87 11.85 -2.18
N ASP A 120 -14.52 13.05 -2.65
CA ASP A 120 -13.28 13.23 -3.42
C ASP A 120 -12.05 12.96 -2.56
N VAL A 121 -12.05 13.41 -1.30
CA VAL A 121 -10.97 13.11 -0.34
C VAL A 121 -10.87 11.61 -0.08
N GLN A 122 -12.00 10.92 0.09
CA GLN A 122 -12.02 9.47 0.26
C GLN A 122 -11.49 8.73 -0.97
N GLN A 123 -11.80 9.19 -2.18
CA GLN A 123 -11.25 8.62 -3.41
C GLN A 123 -9.73 8.80 -3.49
N VAL A 124 -9.21 9.96 -3.11
CA VAL A 124 -7.75 10.20 -3.04
C VAL A 124 -7.09 9.28 -2.01
N GLN A 125 -7.73 9.11 -0.85
CA GLN A 125 -7.24 8.21 0.19
C GLN A 125 -7.21 6.75 -0.28
N LEU A 126 -8.30 6.28 -0.92
CA LEU A 126 -8.37 4.93 -1.47
C LEU A 126 -7.34 4.72 -2.59
N PHE A 127 -7.19 5.70 -3.48
CA PHE A 127 -6.16 5.67 -4.51
C PHE A 127 -4.77 5.50 -3.92
N LEU A 128 -4.43 6.28 -2.88
CA LEU A 128 -3.13 6.17 -2.20
C LEU A 128 -2.96 4.83 -1.49
N GLN A 129 -4.01 4.31 -0.86
CA GLN A 129 -3.99 2.99 -0.25
C GLN A 129 -3.60 1.93 -1.27
N ILE A 130 -4.32 1.89 -2.39
CA ILE A 130 -4.10 0.92 -3.46
C ILE A 130 -2.70 1.10 -4.07
N ALA A 131 -2.31 2.35 -4.36
CA ALA A 131 -1.02 2.67 -4.94
C ALA A 131 0.16 2.25 -4.05
N LEU A 132 0.01 2.26 -2.73
CA LEU A 132 1.05 1.85 -1.80
C LEU A 132 1.04 0.35 -1.49
N THR A 133 -0.07 -0.36 -1.73
CA THR A 133 -0.15 -1.80 -1.45
C THR A 133 0.00 -2.69 -2.67
N ILE A 134 -0.35 -2.19 -3.87
CA ILE A 134 -0.39 -2.99 -5.11
C ILE A 134 0.74 -2.63 -6.07
N LEU A 135 1.20 -1.37 -6.04
CA LEU A 135 2.11 -0.78 -7.03
C LEU A 135 3.54 -0.70 -6.49
#